data_AF-A0A4Z0Q214-F1
#
_entry.id   AF-A0A4Z0Q214-F1
#
_cell.length_a   1.000
_cell.length_b   1.000
_cell.length_c   1.000
_cell.angle_alpha   90.00
_cell.angle_beta   90.00
_cell.angle_gamma   90.00
#
_symmetry.space_group_name_H-M   'P 1'
#
loop_
_entity.id
_entity.type
_entity.pdbx_description
1 polymer ?
#
loop_
_entity_poly.entity_id
_entity_poly.type
_entity_poly.pdbx_seq_one_letter_code
_entity_poly.pdbx_strand_id
1 'polypeptide(L)'
;MLPPAACAQAPAGAPGHKFIGRELFSNSIPLEIYASRPGQARGGSRPPPEEKLVAYRQKPTVRMGFWSFLFGKPLRLEDQVFGRLRYFDTPESGGGYWEGETRFTAARYEVGLAIDGPKTGPTAAQRSFYQEIEARYEQMVPAIAQLITATFTKSEPDFVIRDFKQEFQPDFLSLPVIEKPDTAEPAWEIAFETTHAKIRMASVYVEMRGFQPYYVYLMA
;
A
#
# COMPACT_ATOMS: atom_id res chain seq x y z
N MET A 1 -17.87 -27.85 -21.24
CA MET A 1 -18.47 -26.84 -20.36
C MET A 1 -17.75 -26.93 -19.02
N LEU A 2 -16.95 -25.92 -18.67
CA LEU A 2 -16.30 -25.82 -17.36
C LEU A 2 -17.24 -25.07 -16.40
N PRO A 3 -17.30 -25.44 -15.10
CA PRO A 3 -18.14 -24.75 -14.13
C PRO A 3 -17.56 -23.36 -13.79
N PRO A 4 -18.40 -22.40 -13.37
CA PRO A 4 -17.96 -21.08 -12.95
C PRO A 4 -17.12 -21.15 -11.67
N ALA A 5 -16.03 -20.37 -11.63
CA ALA A 5 -15.18 -20.22 -10.46
C ALA A 5 -16.00 -19.65 -9.28
N ALA A 6 -16.02 -20.38 -8.17
CA ALA A 6 -16.63 -19.92 -6.93
C ALA A 6 -15.75 -18.82 -6.31
N CYS A 7 -16.30 -17.61 -6.17
CA CYS A 7 -15.71 -16.55 -5.36
C CYS A 7 -15.62 -17.01 -3.91
N ALA A 8 -14.40 -17.09 -3.37
CA ALA A 8 -14.18 -17.27 -1.95
C ALA A 8 -14.67 -16.01 -1.21
N GLN A 9 -15.66 -16.16 -0.33
CA GLN A 9 -15.95 -15.20 0.72
C GLN A 9 -14.81 -15.30 1.75
N ALA A 10 -14.26 -14.17 2.17
CA ALA A 10 -13.29 -14.14 3.26
C ALA A 10 -13.90 -14.79 4.51
N PRO A 11 -13.26 -15.79 5.14
CA PRO A 11 -13.80 -16.39 6.35
C PRO A 11 -13.81 -15.35 7.47
N ALA A 12 -15.01 -15.10 8.02
CA ALA A 12 -15.17 -14.41 9.29
C ALA A 12 -14.53 -15.27 10.39
N GLY A 13 -13.35 -14.87 10.87
CA GLY A 13 -12.69 -15.52 12.02
C GLY A 13 -11.24 -15.96 11.85
N ALA A 14 -10.51 -15.53 10.81
CA ALA A 14 -9.05 -15.72 10.81
C ALA A 14 -8.42 -14.87 11.93
N PRO A 15 -7.46 -15.41 12.72
CA PRO A 15 -6.74 -14.62 13.72
C PRO A 15 -6.09 -13.43 13.01
N GLY A 16 -6.43 -12.22 13.47
CA GLY A 16 -5.92 -10.99 12.89
C GLY A 16 -4.42 -10.91 13.08
N HIS A 17 -3.65 -11.24 12.05
CA HIS A 17 -2.29 -10.75 11.93
C HIS A 17 -2.39 -9.22 11.85
N LYS A 18 -1.91 -8.55 12.90
CA LYS A 18 -1.78 -7.10 12.92
C LYS A 18 -0.65 -6.72 11.96
N PHE A 19 -1.02 -6.24 10.77
CA PHE A 19 -0.06 -5.67 9.83
C PHE A 19 0.26 -4.24 10.27
N ILE A 20 1.55 -3.95 10.43
CA ILE A 20 2.01 -2.64 10.87
C ILE A 20 1.59 -1.54 9.87
N GLY A 21 1.49 -1.85 8.57
CA GLY A 21 0.93 -0.93 7.56
C GLY A 21 -0.48 -0.43 7.91
N ARG A 22 -1.33 -1.27 8.51
CA ARG A 22 -2.68 -0.88 8.97
C ARG A 22 -2.67 -0.05 10.26
N GLU A 23 -1.71 -0.26 11.16
CA GLU A 23 -1.63 0.47 12.43
C GLU A 23 -0.88 1.82 12.31
N LEU A 24 0.11 1.93 11.43
CA LEU A 24 0.84 3.20 11.18
C LEU A 24 0.00 4.24 10.43
N PHE A 25 -1.01 3.79 9.67
CA PHE A 25 -1.88 4.64 8.86
C PHE A 25 -3.37 4.34 9.13
N SER A 26 -3.76 4.41 10.41
CA SER A 26 -5.11 4.08 10.93
C SER A 26 -6.28 4.98 10.43
N ASN A 27 -6.21 5.50 9.20
CA ASN A 27 -7.27 6.21 8.50
C ASN A 27 -7.68 5.46 7.22
N SER A 28 -7.94 4.15 7.30
CA SER A 28 -8.55 3.43 6.18
C SER A 28 -9.93 4.03 5.89
N ILE A 29 -10.11 4.60 4.69
CA ILE A 29 -11.40 5.13 4.26
C ILE A 29 -12.26 3.95 3.78
N PRO A 30 -13.45 3.69 4.38
CA PRO A 30 -14.37 2.71 3.84
C PRO A 30 -14.72 3.05 2.39
N LEU A 31 -14.62 2.08 1.47
CA LEU A 31 -14.97 2.26 0.06
C LEU A 31 -16.40 2.82 -0.13
N GLU A 32 -17.30 2.57 0.83
CA GLU A 32 -18.68 3.10 0.85
C GLU A 32 -18.74 4.64 0.85
N ILE A 33 -17.72 5.33 1.38
CA ILE A 33 -17.65 6.80 1.37
C ILE A 33 -17.46 7.33 -0.06
N TYR A 34 -16.87 6.54 -0.97
CA TYR A 34 -16.74 6.92 -2.38
C TYR A 34 -18.04 6.74 -3.19
N ALA A 35 -18.97 5.90 -2.73
CA ALA A 35 -20.22 5.61 -3.44
C ALA A 35 -21.31 6.70 -3.29
N SER A 36 -21.08 7.76 -2.50
CA SER A 36 -22.12 8.72 -2.13
C SER A 36 -21.79 10.17 -2.50
N ARG A 37 -21.94 10.53 -3.79
CA ARG A 37 -22.44 11.86 -4.20
C ARG A 37 -23.35 11.74 -5.44
N PRO A 38 -24.65 11.43 -5.26
CA PRO A 38 -25.61 11.62 -6.34
C PRO A 38 -25.84 13.12 -6.57
N GLY A 39 -25.96 13.49 -7.84
CA GLY A 39 -26.00 14.86 -8.31
C GLY A 39 -27.07 15.73 -7.64
N GLN A 40 -26.69 16.96 -7.30
CA GLN A 40 -27.60 18.05 -7.04
C GLN A 40 -27.55 19.01 -8.23
N ALA A 41 -28.57 18.94 -9.09
CA ALA A 41 -28.78 19.89 -10.17
C ALA A 41 -29.89 20.88 -9.80
N ARG A 42 -29.61 22.15 -10.13
CA ARG A 42 -30.47 23.34 -10.28
C ARG A 42 -30.66 24.28 -9.09
N GLY A 43 -30.03 25.44 -9.24
CA GLY A 43 -30.44 26.72 -8.65
C GLY A 43 -29.50 27.81 -9.16
N GLY A 44 -29.94 28.57 -10.17
CA GLY A 44 -29.09 29.57 -10.84
C GLY A 44 -28.77 30.79 -9.98
N SER A 45 -27.54 31.29 -10.10
CA SER A 45 -27.14 32.66 -9.81
C SER A 45 -25.78 32.96 -10.48
N ARG A 46 -25.61 34.23 -10.89
CA ARG A 46 -24.52 34.80 -11.71
C ARG A 46 -23.08 34.34 -11.33
N PRO A 47 -22.15 34.29 -12.29
CA PRO A 47 -20.73 34.15 -11.96
C PRO A 47 -20.16 35.47 -11.41
N PRO A 48 -19.34 35.45 -10.34
CA PRO A 48 -18.52 36.59 -9.94
C PRO A 48 -17.26 36.69 -10.83
N PRO A 49 -16.60 37.86 -10.87
CA PRO A 49 -15.54 38.15 -11.83
C PRO A 49 -14.25 37.38 -11.56
N GLU A 50 -13.50 37.12 -12.63
CA GLU A 50 -12.18 36.49 -12.63
C GLU A 50 -11.22 37.17 -11.65
N GLU A 51 -10.88 36.46 -10.58
CA GLU A 51 -9.81 36.82 -9.66
C GLU A 51 -8.60 35.90 -9.91
N LYS A 52 -7.45 36.52 -10.15
CA LYS A 52 -6.20 35.92 -10.58
C LYS A 52 -5.71 34.84 -9.61
N LEU A 53 -5.70 33.57 -10.04
CA LEU A 53 -5.02 32.49 -9.32
C LEU A 53 -3.50 32.59 -9.55
N VAL A 54 -2.83 33.35 -8.69
CA VAL A 54 -1.39 33.26 -8.46
C VAL A 54 -1.15 32.10 -7.48
N ALA A 55 -0.17 31.27 -7.82
CA ALA A 55 0.23 30.05 -7.11
C ALA A 55 0.39 30.21 -5.59
N TYR A 56 -0.14 29.25 -4.83
CA TYR A 56 0.39 28.89 -3.52
C TYR A 56 0.61 27.38 -3.42
N ARG A 57 1.87 26.99 -3.57
CA ARG A 57 2.42 25.69 -3.19
C ARG A 57 2.52 25.66 -1.67
N GLN A 58 1.49 25.16 -0.98
CA GLN A 58 1.63 24.81 0.43
C GLN A 58 2.21 23.40 0.52
N LYS A 59 3.51 23.33 0.83
CA LYS A 59 4.12 22.10 1.33
C LYS A 59 3.40 21.72 2.63
N PRO A 60 3.01 20.44 2.84
CA PRO A 60 2.51 20.04 4.13
C PRO A 60 3.58 20.32 5.18
N THR A 61 3.23 21.18 6.14
CA THR A 61 3.98 21.32 7.38
C THR A 61 3.84 19.98 8.09
N VAL A 62 4.85 19.13 7.97
CA VAL A 62 5.02 17.95 8.80
C VAL A 62 4.90 18.42 10.25
N ARG A 63 3.80 18.08 10.92
CA ARG A 63 3.73 18.15 12.39
C ARG A 63 4.77 17.14 12.87
N MET A 64 6.00 17.62 13.11
CA MET A 64 7.05 16.86 13.76
C MET A 64 6.49 16.36 15.10
N GLY A 65 6.20 15.06 15.15
CA GLY A 65 5.63 14.41 16.30
C GLY A 65 6.51 14.60 17.52
N PHE A 66 5.87 14.90 18.65
CA PHE A 66 6.39 15.13 19.99
C PHE A 66 7.24 13.97 20.58
N TRP A 67 7.55 12.95 19.78
CA TRP A 67 8.26 11.73 20.15
C TRP A 67 9.75 11.75 19.75
N SER A 68 10.20 12.71 18.94
CA SER A 68 11.61 12.77 18.49
C SER A 68 12.61 13.24 19.55
N PHE A 69 12.16 13.70 20.72
CA PHE A 69 13.05 14.29 21.75
C PHE A 69 13.45 13.32 22.89
N LEU A 70 12.75 12.20 23.07
CA LEU A 70 12.97 11.30 24.22
C LEU A 70 13.75 10.01 23.90
N PHE A 71 14.01 9.72 22.62
CA PHE A 71 14.68 8.48 22.23
C PHE A 71 16.05 8.79 21.65
N GLY A 72 17.06 8.02 22.06
CA GLY A 72 18.43 8.11 21.57
C GLY A 72 18.53 8.04 20.04
N LYS A 73 19.74 8.22 19.51
CA LYS A 73 19.98 8.21 18.05
C LYS A 73 19.22 7.04 17.41
N PRO A 74 18.37 7.28 16.39
CA PRO A 74 17.59 6.22 15.79
C PRO A 74 18.53 5.13 15.27
N LEU A 75 18.23 3.88 15.61
CA LEU A 75 19.00 2.73 15.13
C LEU A 75 18.88 2.67 13.60
N ARG A 76 20.02 2.57 12.93
CA ARG A 76 20.13 2.55 11.48
C ARG A 76 21.05 1.42 11.04
N LEU A 77 20.78 0.85 9.88
CA LEU A 77 21.58 -0.23 9.29
C LEU A 77 21.71 0.01 7.77
N GLU A 78 22.83 -0.42 7.19
CA GLU A 78 23.01 -0.49 5.74
C GLU A 78 22.84 -1.95 5.32
N ASP A 79 21.72 -2.25 4.66
CA ASP A 79 21.39 -3.57 4.13
C ASP A 79 21.81 -3.70 2.67
N GLN A 80 22.33 -4.87 2.28
CA GLN A 80 22.80 -5.09 0.91
C GLN A 80 21.68 -5.12 -0.14
N VAL A 81 20.45 -5.46 0.27
CA VAL A 81 19.28 -5.55 -0.61
C VAL A 81 18.39 -4.34 -0.44
N PHE A 82 18.15 -3.94 0.81
CA PHE A 82 17.20 -2.88 1.14
C PHE A 82 17.83 -1.49 1.30
N GLY A 83 19.16 -1.38 1.18
CA GLY A 83 19.86 -0.11 1.37
C GLY A 83 19.78 0.38 2.81
N ARG A 84 19.61 1.70 2.97
CA ARG A 84 19.65 2.33 4.28
C ARG A 84 18.32 2.21 5.01
N LEU A 85 18.33 1.53 6.15
CA LEU A 85 17.16 1.29 6.98
C LEU A 85 17.22 2.04 8.32
N ARG A 86 16.04 2.40 8.84
CA ARG A 86 15.82 2.97 10.16
C ARG A 86 14.87 2.08 10.96
N TYR A 87 15.25 1.73 12.18
CA TYR A 87 14.41 0.91 13.06
C TYR A 87 13.43 1.76 13.86
N PHE A 88 12.22 1.24 13.99
CA PHE A 88 11.15 1.75 14.84
C PHE A 88 10.71 0.66 15.81
N ASP A 89 10.76 0.97 17.10
CA ASP A 89 10.32 0.06 18.15
C ASP A 89 8.80 0.15 18.29
N THR A 90 8.11 -0.99 18.32
CA THR A 90 6.66 -1.04 18.53
C THR A 90 6.37 -1.94 19.74
N PRO A 91 6.44 -1.38 20.96
CA PRO A 91 6.32 -2.16 22.20
C PRO A 91 5.07 -3.04 22.28
N GLU A 92 3.99 -2.63 21.60
CA GLU A 92 2.69 -3.29 21.60
C GLU A 92 2.64 -4.59 20.76
N SER A 93 3.56 -4.79 19.81
CA SER A 93 3.52 -5.94 18.88
C SER A 93 4.54 -7.05 19.20
N GLY A 94 5.29 -6.93 20.30
CA GLY A 94 6.35 -7.89 20.65
C GLY A 94 7.57 -7.80 19.73
N GLY A 95 7.68 -6.74 18.92
CA GLY A 95 8.77 -6.51 17.98
C GLY A 95 8.81 -5.06 17.49
N GLY A 96 9.57 -4.79 16.43
CA GLY A 96 9.57 -3.52 15.72
C GLY A 96 9.65 -3.74 14.23
N TYR A 97 9.93 -2.69 13.48
CA TYR A 97 10.08 -2.76 12.04
C TYR A 97 11.17 -1.82 11.56
N TRP A 98 11.65 -2.11 10.35
CA TRP A 98 12.60 -1.28 9.63
C TRP A 98 11.88 -0.53 8.52
N GLU A 99 12.11 0.78 8.42
CA GLU A 99 11.70 1.57 7.26
C GLU A 99 12.90 1.99 6.42
N GLY A 100 12.67 2.12 5.12
CA GLY A 100 13.62 2.73 4.21
C GLY A 100 13.02 2.93 2.84
N GLU A 101 13.89 3.22 1.88
CA GLU A 101 13.55 3.31 0.46
C GLU A 101 14.49 2.36 -0.28
N THR A 102 13.95 1.63 -1.25
CA THR A 102 14.75 0.79 -2.14
C THR A 102 14.35 0.99 -3.58
N ARG A 103 15.23 0.60 -4.50
CA ARG A 103 14.92 0.57 -5.92
C ARG A 103 14.19 -0.72 -6.26
N PHE A 104 12.89 -0.62 -6.55
CA PHE A 104 12.10 -1.73 -7.08
C PHE A 104 12.36 -1.87 -8.59
N THR A 105 13.34 -2.70 -8.92
CA THR A 105 13.91 -2.80 -10.27
C THR A 105 12.90 -3.29 -11.31
N ALA A 106 11.97 -4.15 -10.88
CA ALA A 106 10.92 -4.71 -11.75
C ALA A 106 10.04 -3.62 -12.37
N ALA A 107 9.73 -2.56 -11.61
CA ALA A 107 8.94 -1.43 -12.09
C ALA A 107 9.78 -0.17 -12.40
N ARG A 108 11.08 -0.17 -12.06
CA ARG A 108 12.02 0.96 -12.22
C ARG A 108 11.66 2.18 -11.38
N TYR A 109 11.04 1.98 -10.22
CA TYR A 109 10.69 3.04 -9.28
C TYR A 109 11.47 2.87 -7.97
N GLU A 110 11.66 3.97 -7.26
CA GLU A 110 11.98 3.92 -5.84
C GLU A 110 10.67 3.69 -5.09
N VAL A 111 10.69 2.79 -4.12
CA VAL A 111 9.54 2.46 -3.29
C VAL A 111 9.93 2.55 -1.83
N GLY A 112 9.01 3.05 -1.01
CA GLY A 112 9.11 2.91 0.43
C GLY A 112 9.02 1.44 0.85
N LEU A 113 9.65 1.12 1.97
CA LEU A 113 9.65 -0.20 2.58
C LEU A 113 9.28 -0.10 4.05
N ALA A 114 8.45 -1.03 4.51
CA ALA A 114 8.41 -1.47 5.89
C ALA A 114 8.75 -2.97 5.96
N ILE A 115 9.63 -3.34 6.88
CA ILE A 115 10.07 -4.72 7.07
C ILE A 115 9.93 -5.05 8.56
N ASP A 116 8.94 -5.88 8.89
CA ASP A 116 8.75 -6.35 10.24
C ASP A 116 9.97 -7.20 10.64
N GLY A 117 10.52 -6.98 11.83
CA GLY A 117 11.68 -7.77 12.24
C GLY A 117 12.41 -7.26 13.47
N PRO A 118 13.40 -8.04 13.94
CA PRO A 118 14.18 -7.69 15.11
C PRO A 118 15.16 -6.52 14.83
N LYS A 119 15.65 -5.91 15.91
CA LYS A 119 16.72 -4.88 15.90
C LYS A 119 18.04 -5.31 15.24
N THR A 120 18.21 -6.60 14.96
CA THR A 120 19.39 -7.12 14.26
C THR A 120 19.33 -6.92 12.74
N GLY A 121 18.17 -6.50 12.21
CA GLY A 121 17.96 -6.27 10.78
C GLY A 121 17.10 -7.34 10.10
N PRO A 122 16.79 -7.16 8.81
CA PRO A 122 16.06 -8.15 8.01
C PRO A 122 16.76 -9.51 7.94
N THR A 123 15.98 -10.58 7.86
CA THR A 123 16.50 -11.95 7.74
C THR A 123 16.94 -12.25 6.30
N ALA A 124 17.73 -13.31 6.12
CA ALA A 124 18.07 -13.80 4.78
C ALA A 124 16.81 -14.21 3.99
N ALA A 125 15.83 -14.82 4.65
CA ALA A 125 14.58 -15.23 4.03
C ALA A 125 13.76 -14.03 3.52
N GLN A 126 13.72 -12.91 4.26
CA GLN A 126 13.05 -11.68 3.80
C GLN A 126 13.73 -11.08 2.57
N ARG A 127 15.07 -11.08 2.53
CA ARG A 127 15.84 -10.63 1.36
C ARG A 127 15.55 -11.48 0.13
N SER A 128 15.59 -12.81 0.27
CA SER A 128 15.25 -13.73 -0.80
C SER A 128 13.81 -13.55 -1.28
N PHE A 129 12.87 -13.41 -0.34
CA PHE A 129 11.46 -13.21 -0.66
C PHE A 129 11.21 -11.91 -1.44
N TYR A 130 11.86 -10.81 -1.04
CA TYR A 130 11.80 -9.56 -1.81
C TYR A 130 12.32 -9.72 -3.24
N GLN A 131 13.45 -10.42 -3.41
CA GLN A 131 13.99 -10.69 -4.75
C GLN A 131 13.05 -11.56 -5.59
N GLU A 132 12.33 -12.49 -4.98
CA GLU A 132 11.28 -13.25 -5.66
C GLU A 132 10.07 -12.39 -6.04
N ILE A 133 9.66 -11.44 -5.19
CA ILE A 133 8.64 -10.44 -5.53
C ILE A 133 9.06 -9.68 -6.78
N GLU A 134 10.29 -9.17 -6.82
CA GLU A 134 10.82 -8.47 -8.00
C GLU A 134 10.80 -9.36 -9.25
N ALA A 135 11.30 -10.59 -9.14
CA ALA A 135 11.39 -11.52 -10.26
C ALA A 135 10.01 -11.95 -10.82
N ARG A 136 8.97 -11.94 -9.97
CA ARG A 136 7.61 -12.39 -10.33
C ARG A 136 6.63 -11.25 -10.55
N TYR A 137 7.02 -10.00 -10.30
CA TYR A 137 6.13 -8.83 -10.35
C TYR A 137 5.30 -8.77 -11.64
N GLU A 138 5.96 -8.91 -12.79
CA GLU A 138 5.33 -8.89 -14.11
C GLU A 138 4.26 -9.98 -14.29
N GLN A 139 4.45 -11.14 -13.65
CA GLN A 139 3.50 -12.26 -13.70
C GLN A 139 2.30 -12.03 -12.76
N MET A 140 2.47 -11.23 -11.70
CA MET A 140 1.41 -10.89 -10.74
C MET A 140 0.50 -9.77 -11.25
N VAL A 141 1.01 -8.86 -12.09
CA VAL A 141 0.28 -7.67 -12.57
C VAL A 141 -1.12 -7.98 -13.12
N PRO A 142 -1.34 -8.99 -13.98
CA PRO A 142 -2.68 -9.27 -14.49
C PRO A 142 -3.70 -9.63 -13.39
N ALA A 143 -3.28 -10.43 -12.39
CA ALA A 143 -4.14 -10.81 -11.29
C ALA A 143 -4.44 -9.61 -10.36
N ILE A 144 -3.43 -8.77 -10.11
CA ILE A 144 -3.57 -7.53 -9.33
C ILE A 144 -4.56 -6.58 -10.02
N ALA A 145 -4.38 -6.35 -11.32
CA ALA A 145 -5.26 -5.50 -12.11
C ALA A 145 -6.71 -6.02 -12.11
N GLN A 146 -6.90 -7.34 -12.21
CA GLN A 146 -8.22 -7.96 -12.15
C GLN A 146 -8.88 -7.73 -10.78
N LEU A 147 -8.15 -7.91 -9.69
CA LEU A 147 -8.69 -7.73 -8.34
C LEU A 147 -9.05 -6.26 -8.05
N ILE A 148 -8.18 -5.34 -8.45
CA ILE A 148 -8.43 -3.89 -8.35
C ILE A 148 -9.68 -3.53 -9.16
N THR A 149 -9.77 -3.96 -10.42
CA THR A 149 -10.95 -3.73 -11.27
C THR A 149 -12.22 -4.26 -10.60
N ALA A 150 -12.23 -5.53 -10.18
CA ALA A 150 -13.38 -6.15 -9.52
C ALA A 150 -13.78 -5.44 -8.22
N THR A 151 -12.83 -4.82 -7.53
CA THR A 151 -13.08 -4.04 -6.30
C THR A 151 -13.75 -2.72 -6.64
N PHE A 152 -13.20 -1.94 -7.57
CA PHE A 152 -13.71 -0.61 -7.89
C PHE A 152 -14.97 -0.62 -8.76
N THR A 153 -15.18 -1.63 -9.62
CA THR A 153 -16.41 -1.73 -10.43
C THR A 153 -17.69 -1.84 -9.57
N LYS A 154 -17.57 -2.27 -8.31
CA LYS A 154 -18.72 -2.32 -7.37
C LYS A 154 -19.28 -0.93 -7.04
N SER A 155 -18.41 0.07 -6.94
CA SER A 155 -18.79 1.46 -6.66
C SER A 155 -18.76 2.34 -7.91
N GLU A 156 -18.00 1.94 -8.93
CA GLU A 156 -17.81 2.68 -10.17
C GLU A 156 -17.93 1.74 -11.38
N PRO A 157 -19.14 1.52 -11.91
CA PRO A 157 -19.39 0.54 -12.97
C PRO A 157 -18.53 0.69 -14.23
N ASP A 158 -18.10 1.92 -14.54
CA ASP A 158 -17.28 2.24 -15.71
C ASP A 158 -15.76 2.21 -15.43
N PHE A 159 -15.35 1.80 -14.21
CA PHE A 159 -13.94 1.69 -13.87
C PHE A 159 -13.26 0.64 -14.74
N VAL A 160 -12.20 1.06 -15.43
CA VAL A 160 -11.40 0.20 -16.31
C VAL A 160 -9.94 0.59 -16.19
N ILE A 161 -9.08 -0.42 -16.04
CA ILE A 161 -7.64 -0.27 -16.17
C ILE A 161 -7.28 -0.60 -17.62
N ARG A 162 -6.69 0.35 -18.34
CA ARG A 162 -6.29 0.21 -19.75
C ARG A 162 -4.84 -0.23 -19.89
N ASP A 163 -3.96 0.39 -19.10
CA ASP A 163 -2.55 0.07 -18.99
C ASP A 163 -2.13 0.18 -17.52
N PHE A 164 -2.08 -0.96 -16.85
CA PHE A 164 -1.77 -1.04 -15.43
C PHE A 164 -0.46 -0.33 -15.09
N LYS A 165 0.59 -0.46 -15.92
CA LYS A 165 1.92 0.08 -15.60
C LYS A 165 1.98 1.61 -15.70
N GLN A 166 1.10 2.20 -16.52
CA GLN A 166 0.98 3.66 -16.63
C GLN A 166 0.01 4.24 -15.60
N GLU A 167 -0.98 3.46 -15.17
CA GLU A 167 -2.06 3.93 -14.31
C GLU A 167 -1.82 3.62 -12.81
N PHE A 168 -0.93 2.67 -12.49
CA PHE A 168 -0.60 2.21 -11.15
C PHE A 168 0.90 2.07 -10.98
N GLN A 169 1.50 3.04 -10.29
CA GLN A 169 2.93 3.04 -9.97
C GLN A 169 3.13 2.45 -8.57
N PRO A 170 3.96 1.40 -8.39
CA PRO A 170 4.35 0.94 -7.06
C PRO A 170 4.98 2.07 -6.26
N ASP A 171 4.54 2.22 -5.02
CA ASP A 171 4.99 3.28 -4.11
C ASP A 171 5.52 2.73 -2.79
N PHE A 172 4.95 1.63 -2.30
CA PHE A 172 5.31 1.08 -1.00
C PHE A 172 5.20 -0.45 -0.96
N LEU A 173 6.05 -1.09 -0.16
CA LEU A 173 5.97 -2.51 0.17
C LEU A 173 6.06 -2.72 1.68
N SER A 174 5.23 -3.62 2.20
CA SER A 174 5.28 -4.09 3.59
C SER A 174 5.62 -5.58 3.61
N LEU A 175 6.74 -5.95 4.23
CA LEU A 175 7.20 -7.33 4.34
C LEU A 175 7.04 -7.85 5.77
N PRO A 176 6.42 -9.02 5.97
CA PRO A 176 6.27 -9.63 7.29
C PRO A 176 7.60 -10.21 7.77
N VAL A 177 7.66 -10.62 9.04
CA VAL A 177 8.72 -11.52 9.52
C VAL A 177 8.61 -12.85 8.78
N ILE A 178 9.71 -13.29 8.18
CA ILE A 178 9.81 -14.61 7.53
C ILE A 178 10.91 -15.40 8.24
N GLU A 179 10.50 -16.35 9.09
CA GLU A 179 11.41 -17.24 9.82
C GLU A 179 11.79 -18.48 9.00
N LYS A 180 10.82 -19.04 8.26
CA LYS A 180 10.98 -20.22 7.42
C LYS A 180 10.20 -20.05 6.12
N PRO A 181 10.84 -20.20 4.95
CA PRO A 181 10.17 -20.08 3.65
C PRO A 181 9.02 -21.08 3.43
N ASP A 182 9.07 -22.25 4.09
CA ASP A 182 8.28 -23.42 3.69
C ASP A 182 7.00 -23.66 4.52
N THR A 183 6.70 -22.83 5.52
CA THR A 183 5.67 -23.17 6.53
C THR A 183 4.35 -22.41 6.44
N ALA A 184 4.28 -21.30 5.70
CA ALA A 184 3.03 -20.59 5.37
C ALA A 184 3.28 -19.63 4.22
N GLU A 185 2.27 -19.40 3.37
CA GLU A 185 2.33 -18.32 2.37
C GLU A 185 2.41 -16.97 3.10
N PRO A 186 3.52 -16.23 2.98
CA PRO A 186 3.66 -14.96 3.69
C PRO A 186 2.61 -13.98 3.19
N ALA A 187 1.98 -13.28 4.13
CA ALA A 187 1.09 -12.17 3.84
C ALA A 187 1.89 -10.87 3.83
N TRP A 188 1.85 -10.13 2.73
CA TRP A 188 2.61 -8.91 2.52
C TRP A 188 1.76 -7.91 1.74
N GLU A 189 2.17 -6.64 1.68
CA GLU A 189 1.39 -5.59 1.04
C GLU A 189 2.22 -4.86 -0.01
N ILE A 190 1.56 -4.48 -1.11
CA ILE A 190 2.08 -3.52 -2.10
C ILE A 190 1.08 -2.38 -2.26
N ALA A 191 1.56 -1.14 -2.22
CA ALA A 191 0.77 0.04 -2.47
C ALA A 191 1.09 0.64 -3.84
N PHE A 192 0.07 1.22 -4.46
CA PHE A 192 0.19 1.91 -5.73
C PHE A 192 -0.32 3.35 -5.61
N GLU A 193 0.47 4.29 -6.11
CA GLU A 193 -0.04 5.57 -6.56
C GLU A 193 -0.79 5.38 -7.88
N THR A 194 -1.88 6.13 -8.08
CA THR A 194 -2.70 5.99 -9.27
C THR A 194 -3.07 7.31 -9.96
N THR A 195 -3.14 7.26 -11.30
CA THR A 195 -3.59 8.41 -12.09
C THR A 195 -5.10 8.59 -12.09
N HIS A 196 -5.88 7.56 -11.69
CA HIS A 196 -7.34 7.59 -11.68
C HIS A 196 -7.86 8.69 -10.73
N ALA A 197 -8.42 9.76 -11.31
CA ALA A 197 -8.75 11.00 -10.59
C ALA A 197 -9.68 10.81 -9.38
N LYS A 198 -10.57 9.82 -9.43
CA LYS A 198 -11.52 9.54 -8.35
C LYS A 198 -10.89 8.79 -7.16
N ILE A 199 -9.74 8.16 -7.36
CA ILE A 199 -9.00 7.41 -6.34
C ILE A 199 -7.73 8.16 -5.92
N ARG A 200 -7.27 9.15 -6.71
CA ARG A 200 -6.00 9.88 -6.56
C ARG A 200 -5.71 10.47 -5.18
N MET A 201 -6.70 10.63 -4.31
CA MET A 201 -6.49 11.10 -2.92
C MET A 201 -6.04 9.99 -1.95
N ALA A 202 -5.91 8.76 -2.42
CA ALA A 202 -5.50 7.60 -1.63
C ALA A 202 -4.55 6.71 -2.43
N SER A 203 -3.65 6.04 -1.72
CA SER A 203 -2.87 4.93 -2.31
C SER A 203 -3.72 3.66 -2.30
N VAL A 204 -3.62 2.89 -3.37
CA VAL A 204 -4.30 1.59 -3.52
C VAL A 204 -3.41 0.51 -2.95
N TYR A 205 -3.82 -0.10 -1.84
CA TYR A 205 -3.09 -1.19 -1.21
C TYR A 205 -3.66 -2.52 -1.65
N VAL A 206 -2.77 -3.46 -1.91
CA VAL A 206 -3.08 -4.85 -2.24
C VAL A 206 -2.39 -5.74 -1.22
N GLU A 207 -3.19 -6.42 -0.38
CA GLU A 207 -2.70 -7.53 0.44
C GLU A 207 -2.48 -8.73 -0.48
N MET A 208 -1.29 -9.31 -0.38
CA MET A 208 -0.83 -10.45 -1.14
C MET A 208 -0.67 -11.64 -0.19
N ARG A 209 -1.02 -12.84 -0.64
CA ARG A 209 -0.71 -14.10 0.06
C ARG A 209 0.16 -14.94 -0.87
N GLY A 210 1.41 -15.18 -0.46
CA GLY A 210 2.41 -15.73 -1.36
C GLY A 210 2.60 -14.80 -2.55
N PHE A 211 2.22 -15.22 -3.75
CA PHE A 211 2.27 -14.38 -4.96
C PHE A 211 0.89 -14.15 -5.59
N GLN A 212 -0.18 -14.33 -4.81
CA GLN A 212 -1.56 -14.13 -5.24
C GLN A 212 -2.17 -12.93 -4.54
N PRO A 213 -2.84 -12.01 -5.27
CA PRO A 213 -3.53 -10.90 -4.64
C PRO A 213 -4.76 -11.42 -3.89
N TYR A 214 -4.93 -10.97 -2.65
CA TYR A 214 -5.97 -11.45 -1.74
C TYR A 214 -7.03 -10.38 -1.48
N TYR A 215 -6.62 -9.14 -1.20
CA TYR A 215 -7.55 -8.08 -0.82
C TYR A 215 -7.06 -6.70 -1.29
N VAL A 216 -7.98 -5.80 -1.60
CA VAL A 216 -7.69 -4.41 -2.03
C VAL A 216 -8.38 -3.43 -1.09
N TYR A 217 -7.66 -2.40 -0.67
CA TYR A 217 -8.20 -1.31 0.14
C TYR A 217 -7.50 0.02 -0.16
N LEU A 218 -8.05 1.10 0.37
CA LEU A 218 -7.53 2.46 0.23
C LEU A 218 -7.01 2.96 1.57
N MET A 219 -5.88 3.66 1.57
CA MET A 219 -5.45 4.51 2.68
C MET A 219 -5.17 5.92 2.18
N ALA A 220 -5.66 6.91 2.94
CA ALA A 220 -5.61 8.33 2.63
C ALA A 220 -4.72 9.09 3.61
#